data_AF-A0A4V2XCV6-F1
#
_entry.id   AF-A0A4V2XCV6-F1
#
_cell.length_a   1.000
_cell.length_b   1.000
_cell.length_c   1.000
_cell.angle_alpha   90.00
_cell.angle_beta   90.00
_cell.angle_gamma   90.00
#
_symmetry.space_group_name_H-M   'P 1'
#
loop_
_entity.id
_entity.type
_entity.pdbx_description
1 polymer ?
#
loop_
_entity_poly.entity_id
_entity_poly.type
_entity_poly.pdbx_seq_one_letter_code
_entity_poly.pdbx_strand_id
1 'polypeptide(L)'
;EWAGFIGPLPQDNTPDEGPWSDWFARRRLLPYLRRSVADGALGAAEAALVEQVVARIGEFGGDEPPARVHGDLWPGNLLWGADDRVWLIDPAAHGGHRETDLAQLALFGGPPHHDRIMAAYREAWPLADGWPERVPLHQLHLLLVHTALFGTTYRDAVTRAARAALDGLGRATVNG
;
A
#
# COMPACT_ATOMS: atom_id res chain seq x y z
N GLU A 1 -22.11 -12.26 -0.77
CA GLU A 1 -20.85 -11.66 -1.22
C GLU A 1 -19.94 -11.44 -0.01
N TRP A 2 -18.63 -11.65 -0.14
CA TRP A 2 -17.68 -11.42 0.95
C TRP A 2 -17.17 -9.97 0.89
N ALA A 3 -17.50 -9.18 1.92
CA ALA A 3 -17.23 -7.74 1.93
C ALA A 3 -15.77 -7.36 2.27
N GLY A 4 -14.91 -8.34 2.58
CA GLY A 4 -13.50 -8.14 2.92
C GLY A 4 -13.24 -7.47 4.27
N PHE A 5 -12.09 -7.78 4.89
CA PHE A 5 -11.64 -7.14 6.14
C PHE A 5 -10.13 -6.92 6.13
N ILE A 6 -9.68 -5.87 6.83
CA ILE A 6 -8.28 -5.66 7.22
C ILE A 6 -8.23 -5.35 8.72
N GLY A 7 -7.68 -6.28 9.49
CA GLY A 7 -7.92 -6.32 10.94
C GLY A 7 -9.43 -6.31 11.24
N PRO A 8 -9.92 -5.45 12.14
CA PRO A 8 -11.36 -5.32 12.42
C PRO A 8 -12.08 -4.33 11.47
N LEU A 9 -11.38 -3.71 10.51
CA LEU A 9 -11.97 -2.75 9.59
C LEU A 9 -12.61 -3.45 8.39
N PRO A 10 -13.80 -3.01 7.92
CA PRO A 10 -14.31 -3.42 6.61
C PRO A 10 -13.32 -3.05 5.51
N GLN A 11 -13.15 -3.94 4.53
CA GLN A 11 -12.30 -3.70 3.35
C GLN A 11 -13.07 -4.06 2.08
N ASP A 12 -13.71 -3.05 1.49
CA ASP A 12 -14.54 -3.21 0.31
C ASP A 12 -13.77 -3.87 -0.86
N ASN A 13 -14.26 -5.03 -1.27
CA ASN A 13 -13.71 -5.88 -2.31
C ASN A 13 -14.61 -6.00 -3.54
N THR A 14 -15.60 -5.12 -3.70
CA THR A 14 -16.43 -5.17 -4.92
C THR A 14 -15.54 -5.04 -6.17
N PRO A 15 -15.67 -5.97 -7.13
CA PRO A 15 -14.97 -5.91 -8.40
C PRO A 15 -15.24 -4.61 -9.15
N ASP A 16 -14.28 -4.19 -9.95
CA ASP A 16 -14.37 -2.99 -10.79
C ASP A 16 -13.60 -3.24 -12.09
N GLU A 17 -14.06 -2.64 -13.19
CA GLU A 17 -13.44 -2.78 -14.51
C GLU A 17 -12.15 -1.95 -14.63
N GLY A 18 -11.92 -1.01 -13.70
CA GLY A 18 -10.71 -0.23 -13.59
C GLY A 18 -10.86 1.23 -14.03
N PRO A 19 -9.74 1.97 -14.10
CA PRO A 19 -8.35 1.54 -13.86
C PRO A 19 -8.06 1.15 -12.40
N TRP A 20 -6.99 0.38 -12.16
CA TRP A 20 -6.63 -0.07 -10.80
C TRP A 20 -6.39 1.11 -9.85
N SER A 21 -5.77 2.18 -10.34
CA SER A 21 -5.50 3.41 -9.59
C SER A 21 -6.77 4.02 -8.99
N ASP A 22 -7.83 4.17 -9.78
CA ASP A 22 -9.13 4.70 -9.32
C ASP A 22 -9.80 3.76 -8.32
N TRP A 23 -9.67 2.45 -8.51
CA TRP A 23 -10.16 1.46 -7.55
C TRP A 23 -9.38 1.55 -6.22
N PHE A 24 -8.06 1.67 -6.28
CA PHE A 24 -7.18 1.80 -5.12
C PHE A 24 -7.49 3.07 -4.32
N ALA A 25 -7.62 4.21 -4.99
CA ALA A 25 -8.02 5.45 -4.33
C ALA A 25 -9.38 5.30 -3.61
N ARG A 26 -10.40 4.79 -4.32
CA ARG A 26 -11.76 4.69 -3.79
C ARG A 26 -11.93 3.65 -2.69
N ARG A 27 -11.25 2.49 -2.78
CA ARG A 27 -11.47 1.34 -1.90
C ARG A 27 -10.33 1.04 -0.93
N ARG A 28 -9.15 1.65 -1.10
CA ARG A 28 -7.98 1.44 -0.23
C ARG A 28 -7.46 2.72 0.42
N LEU A 29 -7.71 3.90 -0.14
CA LEU A 29 -7.23 5.15 0.48
C LEU A 29 -8.36 5.93 1.16
N LEU A 30 -9.36 6.35 0.39
CA LEU A 30 -10.41 7.27 0.87
C LEU A 30 -11.22 6.76 2.08
N PRO A 31 -11.60 5.47 2.21
CA PRO A 31 -12.38 5.01 3.36
C PRO A 31 -11.61 5.18 4.68
N TYR A 32 -10.32 4.81 4.68
CA TYR A 32 -9.48 4.88 5.87
C TYR A 32 -8.99 6.30 6.15
N LEU A 33 -8.80 7.12 5.12
CA LEU A 33 -8.57 8.56 5.28
C LEU A 33 -9.76 9.22 5.99
N ARG A 34 -10.99 9.02 5.49
CA ARG A 34 -12.21 9.60 6.08
C ARG A 34 -12.37 9.19 7.55
N ARG A 35 -12.16 7.90 7.84
CA ARG A 35 -12.20 7.40 9.22
C ARG A 35 -11.13 8.04 10.09
N SER A 36 -9.89 8.10 9.60
CA SER A 36 -8.78 8.71 10.34
C SER A 36 -9.00 10.19 10.64
N VAL A 37 -9.67 10.93 9.76
CA VAL A 37 -10.07 12.34 9.99
C VAL A 37 -11.22 12.42 11.00
N ALA A 38 -12.26 11.60 10.82
CA ALA A 38 -13.42 11.58 11.72
C ALA A 38 -13.02 11.24 13.17
N ASP A 39 -12.05 10.33 13.34
CA ASP A 39 -11.56 9.88 14.65
C ASP A 39 -10.45 10.80 15.21
N GLY A 40 -10.09 11.89 14.51
CA GLY A 40 -9.06 12.85 14.94
C GLY A 40 -7.61 12.36 14.84
N ALA A 41 -7.39 11.19 14.22
CA ALA A 41 -6.05 10.64 13.98
C ALA A 41 -5.25 11.50 12.99
N LEU A 42 -5.91 12.04 11.96
CA LEU A 42 -5.34 12.96 10.96
C LEU A 42 -6.07 14.31 10.98
N GLY A 43 -5.31 15.41 10.85
CA GLY A 43 -5.86 16.75 10.71
C GLY A 43 -6.03 17.16 9.24
N ALA A 44 -6.49 18.39 9.02
CA ALA A 44 -6.74 18.92 7.69
C ALA A 44 -5.49 18.96 6.79
N ALA A 45 -4.32 19.21 7.39
CA ALA A 45 -3.06 19.26 6.64
C ALA A 45 -2.63 17.88 6.12
N GLU A 46 -2.76 16.83 6.92
CA GLU A 46 -2.47 15.47 6.48
C GLU A 46 -3.50 14.97 5.47
N ALA A 47 -4.77 15.27 5.69
CA ALA A 47 -5.83 14.91 4.76
C ALA A 47 -5.61 15.54 3.38
N ALA A 48 -5.29 16.84 3.34
CA ALA A 48 -5.04 17.55 2.08
C ALA A 48 -3.86 16.97 1.28
N LEU A 49 -2.84 16.41 1.94
CA LEU A 49 -1.73 15.73 1.26
C LEU A 49 -2.18 14.41 0.61
N VAL A 50 -2.95 13.60 1.34
CA VAL A 50 -3.47 12.33 0.80
C VAL A 50 -4.48 12.60 -0.32
N GLU A 51 -5.31 13.64 -0.19
CA GLU A 51 -6.24 14.07 -1.23
C GLU A 51 -5.51 14.53 -2.50
N GLN A 52 -4.36 15.20 -2.39
CA GLN A 52 -3.51 15.52 -3.55
C GLN A 52 -2.98 14.26 -4.24
N VAL A 53 -2.57 13.24 -3.48
CA VAL A 53 -2.17 11.94 -4.06
C VAL A 53 -3.34 11.31 -4.80
N VAL A 54 -4.53 11.27 -4.19
CA VAL A 54 -5.75 10.72 -4.80
C VAL A 54 -6.14 11.48 -6.08
N ALA A 55 -6.04 12.82 -6.07
CA ALA A 55 -6.36 13.64 -7.23
C ALA A 55 -5.45 13.37 -8.45
N ARG A 56 -4.23 12.88 -8.18
CA ARG A 56 -3.21 12.57 -9.19
C ARG A 56 -2.97 11.07 -9.36
N ILE A 57 -3.90 10.22 -8.88
CA ILE A 57 -3.67 8.78 -8.77
C ILE A 57 -3.39 8.11 -10.13
N GLY A 58 -4.00 8.61 -11.21
CA GLY A 58 -3.77 8.12 -12.57
C GLY A 58 -2.40 8.48 -13.16
N GLU A 59 -1.65 9.40 -12.55
CA GLU A 59 -0.34 9.83 -13.06
C GLU A 59 0.82 8.92 -12.63
N PHE A 60 0.60 8.03 -11.64
CA PHE A 60 1.65 7.17 -11.09
C PHE A 60 2.07 6.03 -12.03
N GLY A 61 1.22 5.69 -13.01
CA GLY A 61 1.44 4.58 -13.94
C GLY A 61 1.58 3.23 -13.25
N GLY A 62 2.25 2.29 -13.91
CA GLY A 62 2.45 0.93 -13.41
C GLY A 62 1.33 -0.05 -13.74
N ASP A 63 0.37 0.32 -14.59
CA ASP A 63 -0.77 -0.53 -14.92
C ASP A 63 -0.35 -1.94 -15.35
N GLU A 64 -0.86 -2.93 -14.63
CA GLU A 64 -0.64 -4.36 -14.89
C GLU A 64 -1.91 -5.17 -14.52
N PRO A 65 -2.07 -6.39 -15.04
CA PRO A 65 -3.18 -7.26 -14.64
C PRO A 65 -3.18 -7.51 -13.12
N PRO A 66 -4.37 -7.63 -12.49
CA PRO A 66 -4.46 -7.84 -11.06
C PRO A 66 -3.78 -9.15 -10.62
N ALA A 67 -2.96 -9.06 -9.59
CA ALA A 67 -2.37 -10.19 -8.90
C ALA A 67 -3.23 -10.62 -7.70
N ARG A 68 -3.00 -11.85 -7.23
CA ARG A 68 -3.53 -12.31 -5.94
C ARG A 68 -2.59 -11.79 -4.86
N VAL A 69 -3.00 -10.73 -4.17
CA VAL A 69 -2.21 -10.13 -3.09
C VAL A 69 -2.61 -10.72 -1.74
N HIS A 70 -1.65 -10.81 -0.84
CA HIS A 70 -1.87 -11.08 0.58
C HIS A 70 -2.67 -9.94 1.23
N GLY A 71 -2.37 -8.69 0.88
CA GLY A 71 -3.14 -7.49 1.24
C GLY A 71 -2.77 -6.85 2.59
N ASP A 72 -2.07 -7.60 3.44
CA ASP A 72 -1.48 -7.15 4.70
C ASP A 72 -0.06 -7.73 4.88
N LEU A 73 0.80 -7.62 3.86
CA LEU A 73 2.12 -8.29 3.86
C LEU A 73 3.22 -7.42 4.50
N TRP A 74 3.06 -7.03 5.76
CA TRP A 74 4.12 -6.36 6.52
C TRP A 74 5.03 -7.40 7.22
N PRO A 75 6.23 -7.03 7.69
CA PRO A 75 7.18 -7.97 8.29
C PRO A 75 6.63 -8.83 9.43
N GLY A 76 5.66 -8.32 10.20
CA GLY A 76 5.03 -9.06 11.30
C GLY A 76 4.18 -10.26 10.85
N ASN A 77 3.75 -10.30 9.59
CA ASN A 77 2.98 -11.38 9.00
C ASN A 77 3.85 -12.43 8.28
N LEU A 78 5.18 -12.37 8.48
CA LEU A 78 6.12 -13.41 8.06
C LEU A 78 6.52 -14.27 9.27
N LEU A 79 6.11 -15.53 9.25
CA LEU A 79 6.54 -16.53 10.23
C LEU A 79 7.70 -17.35 9.66
N TRP A 80 8.90 -17.14 10.22
CA TRP A 80 10.10 -17.91 9.89
C TRP A 80 10.04 -19.28 10.55
N GLY A 81 9.88 -20.32 9.72
CA GLY A 81 9.80 -21.71 10.16
C GLY A 81 11.19 -22.31 10.40
N ALA A 82 11.26 -23.30 11.28
CA ALA A 82 12.45 -24.12 11.49
C ALA A 82 12.68 -25.16 10.38
N ASP A 83 11.76 -25.24 9.42
CA ASP A 83 11.77 -26.13 8.26
C ASP A 83 12.33 -25.47 6.99
N ASP A 84 13.13 -24.41 7.16
CA ASP A 84 13.68 -23.57 6.09
C ASP A 84 12.61 -22.94 5.17
N ARG A 85 11.39 -22.77 5.69
CA ARG A 85 10.27 -22.10 5.00
C ARG A 85 9.87 -20.82 5.72
N VAL A 86 9.22 -19.93 4.96
CA VAL A 86 8.53 -18.77 5.50
C VAL A 86 7.05 -18.93 5.23
N TRP A 87 6.23 -18.76 6.26
CA TRP A 87 4.77 -18.80 6.16
C TRP A 87 4.23 -17.38 6.20
N LEU A 88 3.28 -17.10 5.31
CA LEU A 88 2.52 -15.85 5.30
C LEU A 88 1.22 -16.07 6.06
N ILE A 89 0.93 -15.21 7.04
CA ILE A 89 -0.22 -15.35 7.94
C ILE A 89 -1.08 -14.08 7.94
N ASP A 90 -2.32 -14.21 8.43
CA ASP A 90 -3.30 -13.12 8.57
C ASP A 90 -3.57 -12.31 7.28
N PRO A 91 -4.01 -12.97 6.19
CA PRO A 91 -4.23 -12.29 4.92
C PRO A 91 -5.49 -11.40 4.93
N ALA A 92 -5.36 -10.22 4.33
CA ALA A 92 -6.46 -9.38 3.85
C ALA A 92 -6.65 -9.55 2.33
N ALA A 93 -6.68 -10.80 1.87
CA ALA A 93 -6.47 -11.16 0.47
C ALA A 93 -7.53 -10.60 -0.50
N HIS A 94 -7.07 -10.17 -1.69
CA HIS A 94 -7.91 -9.67 -2.78
C HIS A 94 -7.16 -9.65 -4.12
N GLY A 95 -7.86 -9.29 -5.19
CA GLY A 95 -7.22 -8.94 -6.47
C GLY A 95 -6.71 -7.50 -6.42
N GLY A 96 -5.43 -7.27 -6.68
CA GLY A 96 -4.82 -5.95 -6.61
C GLY A 96 -3.46 -5.88 -7.29
N HIS A 97 -2.77 -4.75 -7.17
CA HIS A 97 -1.45 -4.55 -7.75
C HIS A 97 -0.37 -5.17 -6.86
N ARG A 98 0.51 -6.01 -7.43
CA ARG A 98 1.47 -6.82 -6.64
C ARG A 98 2.51 -5.98 -5.90
N GLU A 99 2.85 -4.79 -6.44
CA GLU A 99 3.68 -3.80 -5.73
C GLU A 99 3.11 -3.43 -4.36
N THR A 100 1.81 -3.60 -4.10
CA THR A 100 1.21 -3.34 -2.78
C THR A 100 1.81 -4.21 -1.68
N ASP A 101 1.89 -5.53 -1.90
CA ASP A 101 2.47 -6.46 -0.94
C ASP A 101 3.96 -6.19 -0.73
N LEU A 102 4.69 -5.91 -1.81
CA LEU A 102 6.14 -5.64 -1.73
C LEU A 102 6.43 -4.31 -1.00
N ALA A 103 5.62 -3.29 -1.24
CA ALA A 103 5.74 -2.00 -0.57
C ALA A 103 5.37 -2.09 0.91
N GLN A 104 4.35 -2.88 1.25
CA GLN A 104 3.99 -3.18 2.65
C GLN A 104 5.10 -3.99 3.34
N LEU A 105 5.75 -4.91 2.63
CA LEU A 105 6.85 -5.70 3.17
C LEU A 105 8.04 -4.82 3.55
N ALA A 106 8.27 -3.73 2.83
CA ALA A 106 9.31 -2.76 3.12
C ALA A 106 8.99 -1.81 4.30
N LEU A 107 7.78 -1.84 4.86
CA LEU A 107 7.42 -1.01 6.01
C LEU A 107 8.21 -1.41 7.26
N PHE A 108 8.36 -0.45 8.17
CA PHE A 108 8.97 -0.65 9.51
C PHE A 108 10.41 -1.18 9.48
N GLY A 109 11.14 -0.92 8.40
CA GLY A 109 12.53 -1.36 8.21
C GLY A 109 12.68 -2.68 7.44
N GLY A 110 11.57 -3.29 7.01
CA GLY A 110 11.58 -4.53 6.24
C GLY A 110 11.83 -5.79 7.08
N PRO A 111 11.58 -6.98 6.52
CA PRO A 111 11.94 -8.24 7.16
C PRO A 111 13.45 -8.50 7.11
N PRO A 112 13.96 -9.46 7.90
CA PRO A 112 15.27 -10.04 7.64
C PRO A 112 15.42 -10.46 6.18
N HIS A 113 16.58 -10.17 5.59
CA HIS A 113 16.89 -10.52 4.20
C HIS A 113 16.00 -9.84 3.14
N HIS A 114 15.36 -8.71 3.45
CA HIS A 114 14.52 -7.94 2.52
C HIS A 114 15.13 -7.80 1.11
N ASP A 115 16.39 -7.36 1.00
CA ASP A 115 17.03 -7.16 -0.30
C ASP A 115 17.16 -8.45 -1.12
N ARG A 116 17.38 -9.59 -0.44
CA ARG A 116 17.41 -10.91 -1.09
C ARG A 116 16.01 -11.32 -1.55
N ILE A 117 14.98 -11.07 -0.74
CA ILE A 117 13.58 -11.34 -1.10
C ILE A 117 13.21 -10.52 -2.36
N MET A 118 13.51 -9.22 -2.34
CA MET A 118 13.23 -8.33 -3.47
C MET A 118 14.02 -8.71 -4.73
N ALA A 119 15.29 -9.10 -4.60
CA ALA A 119 16.09 -9.57 -5.72
C ALA A 119 15.52 -10.85 -6.35
N ALA A 120 15.21 -11.86 -5.53
CA ALA A 120 14.62 -13.12 -6.00
C ALA A 120 13.23 -12.91 -6.62
N TYR A 121 12.41 -12.03 -6.03
CA TYR A 121 11.11 -11.70 -6.61
C TYR A 121 11.25 -11.09 -8.00
N ARG A 122 12.15 -10.10 -8.18
CA ARG A 122 12.36 -9.45 -9.49
C ARG A 122 12.98 -10.38 -10.52
N GLU A 123 13.76 -11.38 -10.12
CA GLU A 123 14.25 -12.42 -11.02
C GLU A 123 13.11 -13.29 -11.56
N ALA A 124 12.17 -13.69 -10.69
CA ALA A 124 11.04 -14.52 -11.08
C ALA A 124 9.93 -13.74 -11.80
N TRP A 125 9.64 -12.52 -11.36
CA TRP A 125 8.60 -11.65 -11.90
C TRP A 125 9.05 -10.17 -11.88
N PRO A 126 9.74 -9.71 -12.93
CA PRO A 126 10.27 -8.34 -13.01
C PRO A 126 9.23 -7.26 -12.71
N LEU A 127 9.62 -6.24 -11.96
CA LEU A 127 8.79 -5.07 -11.67
C LEU A 127 8.91 -4.05 -12.80
N ALA A 128 7.84 -3.30 -13.05
CA ALA A 128 7.84 -2.26 -14.08
C ALA A 128 8.77 -1.10 -13.68
N ASP A 129 9.29 -0.38 -14.67
CA ASP A 129 10.09 0.81 -14.43
C ASP A 129 9.32 1.83 -13.55
N GLY A 130 10.06 2.55 -12.72
CA GLY A 130 9.48 3.49 -11.75
C GLY A 130 8.84 2.84 -10.51
N TRP A 131 8.93 1.52 -10.32
CA TRP A 131 8.38 0.87 -9.12
C TRP A 131 8.95 1.42 -7.81
N PRO A 132 10.25 1.80 -7.69
CA PRO A 132 10.75 2.36 -6.44
C PRO A 132 10.04 3.67 -6.06
N GLU A 133 9.74 4.51 -7.06
CA GLU A 133 9.01 5.77 -6.89
C GLU A 133 7.54 5.55 -6.51
N ARG A 134 6.95 4.40 -6.84
CA ARG A 134 5.57 4.02 -6.46
C ARG A 134 5.46 3.40 -5.07
N VAL A 135 6.56 2.96 -4.44
CA VAL A 135 6.52 2.35 -3.09
C VAL A 135 5.75 3.21 -2.06
N PRO A 136 5.99 4.53 -1.95
CA PRO A 136 5.25 5.35 -0.98
C PRO A 136 3.74 5.40 -1.24
N LEU A 137 3.31 5.36 -2.51
CA LEU A 137 1.89 5.31 -2.86
C LEU A 137 1.25 4.02 -2.31
N HIS A 138 1.87 2.88 -2.59
CA HIS A 138 1.35 1.59 -2.14
C HIS A 138 1.35 1.45 -0.61
N GLN A 139 2.33 2.06 0.08
CA GLN A 139 2.40 2.08 1.55
C GLN A 139 1.26 2.87 2.21
N LEU A 140 0.68 3.87 1.53
CA LEU A 140 -0.39 4.69 2.11
C LEU A 140 -1.59 3.88 2.58
N HIS A 141 -1.91 2.77 1.90
CA HIS A 141 -3.03 1.91 2.32
C HIS A 141 -2.87 1.43 3.77
N LEU A 142 -1.77 0.74 4.08
CA LEU A 142 -1.59 0.16 5.41
C LEU A 142 -1.33 1.24 6.47
N LEU A 143 -0.70 2.35 6.10
CA LEU A 143 -0.50 3.48 7.01
C LEU A 143 -1.83 4.16 7.39
N LEU A 144 -2.76 4.33 6.44
CA LEU A 144 -4.09 4.88 6.71
C LEU A 144 -4.95 3.91 7.52
N VAL A 145 -4.83 2.61 7.28
CA VAL A 145 -5.46 1.58 8.12
C VAL A 145 -4.94 1.68 9.56
N HIS A 146 -3.64 1.84 9.73
CA HIS A 146 -3.02 2.01 11.04
C HIS A 146 -3.47 3.29 11.76
N THR A 147 -3.61 4.43 11.07
CA THR A 147 -4.18 5.63 11.72
C THR A 147 -5.65 5.46 12.08
N ALA A 148 -6.42 4.73 11.26
CA ALA A 148 -7.82 4.44 11.54
C ALA A 148 -8.03 3.45 12.72
N LEU A 149 -7.02 2.64 13.05
CA LEU A 149 -7.05 1.68 14.17
C LEU A 149 -6.39 2.18 15.44
N PHE A 150 -5.24 2.84 15.31
CA PHE A 150 -4.33 3.13 16.41
C PHE A 150 -4.13 4.63 16.65
N GLY A 151 -4.91 5.47 15.99
CA GLY A 151 -4.89 6.92 16.19
C GLY A 151 -3.65 7.59 15.61
N THR A 152 -3.09 8.54 16.35
CA THR A 152 -2.10 9.50 15.83
C THR A 152 -0.69 8.92 15.63
N THR A 153 -0.40 7.72 16.14
CA THR A 153 0.91 7.07 16.12
C THR A 153 1.57 7.04 14.74
N TYR A 154 0.77 6.86 13.68
CA TYR A 154 1.25 6.72 12.30
C TYR A 154 1.04 7.99 11.45
N ARG A 155 0.59 9.10 12.05
CA ARG A 155 0.34 10.38 11.35
C ARG A 155 1.54 10.83 10.53
N ASP A 156 2.71 10.92 11.15
CA ASP A 156 3.92 11.38 10.49
C ASP A 156 4.36 10.44 9.35
N ALA A 157 4.08 9.14 9.48
CA ALA A 157 4.37 8.18 8.44
C ALA A 157 3.46 8.39 7.22
N VAL A 158 2.17 8.64 7.43
CA VAL A 158 1.22 9.03 6.35
C VAL A 158 1.72 10.30 5.65
N THR A 159 2.09 11.33 6.42
CA THR A 159 2.61 12.60 5.87
C THR A 159 3.86 12.38 5.02
N ARG A 160 4.83 11.60 5.50
CA ARG A 160 6.07 11.31 4.75
C ARG A 160 5.77 10.51 3.48
N ALA A 161 4.94 9.47 3.57
CA ALA A 161 4.59 8.64 2.42
C ALA A 161 3.85 9.45 1.34
N ALA A 162 2.88 10.28 1.74
CA ALA A 162 2.15 11.13 0.79
C ALA A 162 3.07 12.13 0.08
N ARG A 163 3.98 12.79 0.81
CA ARG A 163 4.97 13.69 0.21
C ARG A 163 5.91 12.96 -0.74
N ALA A 164 6.46 11.82 -0.32
CA ALA A 164 7.36 11.03 -1.14
C ALA A 164 6.69 10.51 -2.42
N ALA A 165 5.41 10.13 -2.35
CA ALA A 165 4.62 9.76 -3.53
C ALA A 165 4.49 10.95 -4.50
N LEU A 166 4.11 12.13 -4.01
CA LEU A 166 3.99 13.34 -4.84
C LEU A 166 5.33 13.78 -5.46
N ASP A 167 6.43 13.67 -4.71
CA ASP A 167 7.78 13.97 -5.20
C ASP A 167 8.23 12.96 -6.26
N GLY A 168 7.85 11.69 -6.10
CA GLY A 168 8.13 10.60 -7.05
C GLY A 168 7.52 10.84 -8.42
N LEU A 169 6.29 11.37 -8.49
CA LEU A 169 5.64 11.76 -9.76
C LEU A 169 6.49 12.78 -10.56
N GLY A 170 7.14 13.72 -9.87
CA GLY A 170 8.00 14.71 -10.51
C GLY A 170 9.27 14.11 -11.12
N ARG A 171 9.72 12.95 -10.65
CA ARG A 171 10.93 12.26 -11.16
C ARG A 171 10.62 11.31 -12.30
N ALA A 172 9.43 10.70 -12.29
CA ALA A 172 8.96 9.82 -13.37
C ALA A 172 8.73 10.57 -14.69
N THR A 173 8.34 11.86 -14.63
CA THR A 173 8.04 12.68 -15.82
C THR A 173 9.27 13.32 -16.47
N VAL A 174 10.42 13.36 -15.79
CA VAL A 174 11.67 13.99 -16.31
C VAL A 174 12.57 12.99 -17.05
N ASN A 175 12.34 11.69 -16.85
CA ASN A 175 13.12 10.61 -17.48
C ASN A 175 12.34 9.86 -18.59
N GLY A 176 11.22 10.41 -19.05
CA GLY A 176 10.39 9.88 -20.13
C GLY A 176 10.59 10.59 -21.46
#